data_AF-A0A4Q2Y7J1-F1
#
_entry.id   AF-A0A4Q2Y7J1-F1
#
_cell.length_a   1.000
_cell.length_b   1.000
_cell.length_c   1.000
_cell.angle_alpha   90.00
_cell.angle_beta   90.00
_cell.angle_gamma   90.00
#
_symmetry.space_group_name_H-M   'P 1'
#
loop_
_entity.id
_entity.type
_entity.pdbx_description
1 polymer ?
#
loop_
_entity_poly.entity_id
_entity_poly.type
_entity_poly.pdbx_seq_one_letter_code
_entity_poly.pdbx_strand_id
1 'polypeptide(L)'
;MSSQPDEPEKYSLDEMLERLQSKPSSTPEESGELVTRADGSQAIKVRKRKRRSTQPHKDAAKKASRMRAFQVSSAVILMILAGIMFGGLIIYANSSPYRKKIVSKFSNGTGANVRFQQLQNSPTGMTAAQAAMEWPEGNLLKSLTLQG
;
A
#
# COMPACT_ATOMS: atom_id res chain seq x y z
N MET A 1 16.39 28.97 9.59
CA MET A 1 16.89 30.20 8.97
C MET A 1 15.74 30.80 8.17
N SER A 2 15.38 32.02 8.51
CA SER A 2 14.09 32.66 8.20
C SER A 2 14.01 33.17 6.76
N SER A 3 12.89 32.90 6.11
CA SER A 3 12.48 33.48 4.83
C SER A 3 12.01 34.92 5.04
N GLN A 4 12.77 35.90 4.54
CA GLN A 4 12.29 37.28 4.38
C GLN A 4 11.67 37.45 2.97
N PRO A 5 10.61 38.26 2.83
CA PRO A 5 9.94 38.50 1.56
C PRO A 5 10.72 39.53 0.73
N ASP A 6 10.84 39.28 -0.58
CA ASP A 6 11.46 40.19 -1.55
C ASP A 6 10.78 41.57 -1.50
N GLU A 7 11.58 42.62 -1.24
CA GLU A 7 11.14 44.02 -1.37
C GLU A 7 10.78 44.35 -2.82
N PRO A 8 9.77 45.20 -3.07
CA PRO A 8 9.44 45.64 -4.42
C PRO A 8 10.54 46.57 -4.94
N GLU A 9 11.28 46.12 -5.96
CA GLU A 9 12.27 46.92 -6.68
C GLU A 9 11.61 48.23 -7.18
N LYS A 10 11.94 49.35 -6.53
CA LYS A 10 11.49 50.69 -6.91
C LYS A 10 12.30 51.18 -8.10
N TYR A 11 11.89 50.78 -9.29
CA TYR A 11 12.44 51.35 -10.52
C TYR A 11 12.07 52.83 -10.62
N SER A 12 13.05 53.67 -10.95
CA SER A 12 12.78 55.08 -11.25
C SER A 12 12.09 55.22 -12.61
N LEU A 13 11.32 56.29 -12.81
CA LEU A 13 10.58 56.53 -14.06
C LEU A 13 11.51 56.57 -15.28
N ASP A 14 12.70 57.14 -15.10
CA ASP A 14 13.74 57.20 -16.13
C ASP A 14 14.30 55.81 -16.46
N GLU A 15 14.48 54.96 -15.45
CA GLU A 15 14.93 53.58 -15.63
C GLU A 15 13.86 52.70 -16.31
N MET A 16 12.58 52.97 -16.05
CA MET A 16 11.48 52.35 -16.79
C MET A 16 11.45 52.80 -18.25
N LEU A 17 11.69 54.09 -18.52
CA LEU A 17 11.75 54.65 -19.87
C LEU A 17 12.95 54.14 -20.65
N GLU A 18 14.11 54.03 -19.99
CA GLU A 18 15.32 53.46 -20.56
C GLU A 18 15.10 51.98 -20.91
N ARG A 19 14.40 51.21 -20.07
CA ARG A 19 14.02 49.81 -20.39
C ARG A 19 13.03 49.68 -21.55
N LEU A 20 12.11 50.63 -21.68
CA LEU A 20 11.14 50.67 -22.78
C LEU A 20 11.79 51.09 -24.11
N GLN A 21 12.75 52.02 -24.06
CA GLN A 21 13.51 52.47 -25.22
C GLN A 21 14.63 51.49 -25.59
N SER A 22 15.20 50.78 -24.61
CA SER A 22 16.05 49.62 -24.83
C SER A 22 15.17 48.48 -25.34
N LYS A 23 14.85 48.56 -26.64
CA LYS A 23 14.25 47.48 -27.40
C LYS A 23 14.96 46.19 -26.97
N PRO A 24 14.28 45.18 -26.40
CA PRO A 24 14.90 43.88 -26.25
C PRO A 24 15.40 43.50 -27.64
N SER A 25 16.71 43.25 -27.74
CA SER A 25 17.45 42.92 -28.96
C SER A 25 17.09 41.53 -29.48
N SER A 26 15.81 41.22 -29.50
CA SER A 26 15.21 40.14 -30.26
C SER A 26 14.17 40.79 -31.16
N THR A 27 14.65 41.48 -32.18
CA THR A 27 13.87 41.87 -33.35
C THR A 27 13.01 40.67 -33.78
N PRO A 28 11.67 40.80 -33.87
CA PRO A 28 10.82 39.72 -34.38
C PRO A 28 11.18 39.30 -35.81
N GLU A 29 11.91 40.18 -36.52
CA GLU A 29 12.41 39.99 -37.87
C GLU A 29 13.43 38.84 -38.00
N GLU A 30 14.11 38.44 -36.91
CA GLU A 30 15.14 37.40 -37.00
C GLU A 30 14.56 35.97 -37.07
N SER A 31 13.26 35.80 -36.82
CA SER A 31 12.62 34.46 -36.82
C SER A 31 11.19 34.37 -37.36
N GLY A 32 10.61 35.49 -37.80
CA GLY A 32 9.26 35.57 -38.33
C GLY A 32 9.24 35.94 -39.81
N GLU A 33 8.55 35.15 -40.62
CA GLU A 33 8.32 35.47 -42.04
C GLU A 33 7.25 36.57 -42.12
N LEU A 34 7.55 37.67 -42.81
CA LEU A 34 6.56 38.72 -43.10
C LEU A 34 5.58 38.17 -44.14
N VAL A 35 4.29 38.08 -43.78
CA VAL A 35 3.25 37.58 -44.69
C VAL A 35 2.22 38.68 -44.90
N THR A 36 1.95 39.00 -46.17
CA THR A 36 0.85 39.88 -46.56
C THR A 36 -0.44 39.09 -46.60
N ARG A 37 -1.44 39.55 -45.84
CA ARG A 37 -2.77 38.95 -45.80
C ARG A 37 -3.58 39.34 -47.04
N ALA A 38 -4.66 38.62 -47.30
CA ALA A 38 -5.51 38.86 -48.48
C ALA A 38 -6.16 40.27 -48.52
N ASP A 39 -6.14 40.98 -47.39
CA ASP A 39 -6.61 42.36 -47.22
C ASP A 39 -5.51 43.42 -47.43
N GLY A 40 -4.29 43.01 -47.82
CA GLY A 40 -3.15 43.90 -48.02
C GLY A 40 -2.41 44.30 -46.74
N SER A 41 -2.88 43.86 -45.56
CA SER A 41 -2.21 44.12 -44.29
C SER A 41 -0.99 43.22 -44.11
N GLN A 42 0.11 43.77 -43.58
CA GLN A 42 1.33 43.01 -43.30
C GLN A 42 1.31 42.48 -41.86
N ALA A 43 1.54 41.18 -41.69
CA ALA A 43 1.64 40.55 -40.38
C ALA A 43 2.85 39.62 -40.29
N ILE A 44 3.50 39.60 -39.13
CA ILE A 44 4.65 38.73 -38.88
C ILE A 44 4.15 37.34 -38.47
N LYS A 45 4.45 36.32 -39.30
CA LYS A 45 4.14 34.93 -39.01
C LYS A 45 5.25 34.33 -38.16
N VAL A 46 5.01 34.28 -36.84
CA VAL A 46 5.95 33.68 -35.90
C VAL A 46 5.87 32.14 -35.97
N ARG A 47 7.01 31.48 -36.12
CA ARG A 47 7.08 30.01 -36.08
C ARG A 47 6.64 29.51 -34.70
N LYS A 48 5.53 28.77 -34.66
CA LYS A 48 4.99 28.18 -33.43
C LYS A 48 6.02 27.28 -32.76
N ARG A 49 6.51 27.66 -31.58
CA ARG A 49 7.46 26.87 -30.79
C ARG A 49 6.83 25.53 -30.39
N LYS A 50 7.53 24.42 -30.63
CA LYS A 50 7.08 23.06 -30.27
C LYS A 50 6.93 23.00 -28.73
N ARG A 51 5.71 22.78 -28.24
CA ARG A 51 5.47 22.60 -26.79
C ARG A 51 6.27 21.37 -26.35
N ARG A 52 7.09 21.48 -25.29
CA ARG A 52 7.82 20.33 -24.74
C ARG A 52 6.78 19.27 -24.34
N SER A 53 6.78 18.14 -25.06
CA SER A 53 5.80 17.07 -24.87
C SER A 53 5.97 16.35 -23.54
N THR A 54 7.14 16.47 -22.92
CA THR A 54 7.48 15.86 -21.64
C THR A 54 7.69 16.97 -20.61
N GLN A 55 6.86 16.96 -19.57
CA GLN A 55 7.00 17.85 -18.42
C GLN A 55 7.47 16.99 -17.24
N PRO A 56 8.72 17.14 -16.78
CA PRO A 56 9.32 16.22 -15.80
C PRO A 56 8.52 16.16 -14.49
N HIS A 57 7.92 17.28 -14.07
CA HIS A 57 7.07 17.32 -12.88
C HIS A 57 5.79 16.49 -13.02
N LYS A 58 5.16 16.49 -14.21
CA LYS A 58 3.95 15.68 -14.46
C LYS A 58 4.27 14.19 -14.53
N ASP A 59 5.44 13.84 -15.06
CA ASP A 59 5.88 12.44 -15.15
C ASP A 59 6.30 11.89 -13.78
N ALA A 60 6.95 12.70 -12.95
CA ALA A 60 7.27 12.35 -11.56
C ALA A 60 6.00 12.12 -10.72
N ALA A 61 5.01 13.01 -10.84
CA ALA A 61 3.73 12.86 -10.14
C ALA A 61 2.98 11.57 -10.55
N LYS A 62 2.99 11.23 -11.85
CA LYS A 62 2.38 9.98 -12.36
C LYS A 62 3.12 8.73 -11.88
N LYS A 63 4.45 8.76 -11.78
CA LYS A 63 5.24 7.63 -11.23
C LYS A 63 4.94 7.44 -9.74
N ALA A 64 4.90 8.53 -8.98
CA ALA A 64 4.60 8.49 -7.55
C ALA A 64 3.19 7.94 -7.28
N SER A 65 2.17 8.34 -8.06
CA SER A 65 0.82 7.81 -7.89
C SER A 65 0.73 6.32 -8.19
N ARG A 66 1.42 5.83 -9.23
CA ARG A 66 1.51 4.40 -9.54
C ARG A 66 2.21 3.61 -8.44
N MET A 67 3.31 4.12 -7.90
CA MET A 67 4.01 3.47 -6.78
C MET A 67 3.13 3.38 -5.53
N ARG A 68 2.39 4.46 -5.21
CA ARG A 68 1.42 4.45 -4.10
C ARG A 68 0.31 3.45 -4.35
N ALA A 69 -0.25 3.41 -5.56
CA ALA A 69 -1.27 2.44 -5.92
C ALA A 69 -0.77 1.00 -5.75
N PHE A 70 0.46 0.72 -6.20
CA PHE A 70 1.10 -0.58 -6.03
C PHE A 70 1.34 -0.92 -4.55
N GLN A 71 1.80 0.04 -3.75
CA GLN A 71 2.02 -0.15 -2.32
C GLN A 71 0.71 -0.48 -1.59
N VAL A 72 -0.37 0.26 -1.89
CA VAL A 72 -1.69 0.00 -1.31
C VAL A 72 -2.23 -1.35 -1.77
N SER A 73 -2.15 -1.69 -3.06
CA SER A 73 -2.61 -2.98 -3.56
C SER A 73 -1.84 -4.15 -2.94
N SER A 74 -0.52 -3.99 -2.79
CA SER A 74 0.32 -5.00 -2.15
C SER A 74 -0.04 -5.19 -0.68
N ALA A 75 -0.26 -4.11 0.07
CA ALA A 75 -0.69 -4.17 1.47
C ALA A 75 -2.04 -4.89 1.62
N VAL A 76 -3.00 -4.61 0.75
CA VAL A 76 -4.32 -5.27 0.77
C VAL A 76 -4.18 -6.77 0.48
N ILE A 77 -3.41 -7.16 -0.53
CA ILE A 77 -3.17 -8.57 -0.86
C ILE A 77 -2.52 -9.29 0.33
N LEU A 78 -1.52 -8.68 0.97
CA LEU A 78 -0.87 -9.26 2.15
C LEU A 78 -1.84 -9.42 3.32
N MET A 79 -2.73 -8.45 3.57
CA MET A 79 -3.77 -8.59 4.58
C MET A 79 -4.71 -9.76 4.30
N ILE A 80 -5.14 -9.92 3.04
CA ILE A 80 -6.02 -11.03 2.64
C ILE A 80 -5.32 -12.37 2.86
N LEU A 81 -4.06 -12.50 2.43
CA LEU A 81 -3.26 -13.71 2.64
C LEU A 81 -3.10 -14.03 4.13
N ALA A 82 -2.84 -13.02 4.96
CA ALA A 82 -2.76 -13.19 6.41
C ALA A 82 -4.09 -13.70 7.00
N GLY A 83 -5.22 -13.15 6.55
CA GLY A 83 -6.55 -13.61 6.96
C GLY A 83 -6.82 -15.06 6.56
N ILE A 84 -6.47 -15.45 5.34
CA ILE A 84 -6.61 -16.84 4.85
C ILE A 84 -5.73 -17.78 5.68
N MET A 85 -4.47 -17.41 5.92
CA MET A 85 -3.55 -18.18 6.77
C MET A 85 -4.12 -18.38 8.17
N PHE A 86 -4.57 -17.30 8.81
CA PHE A 86 -5.10 -17.37 10.18
C PHE A 86 -6.39 -18.20 10.25
N GLY A 87 -7.31 -18.00 9.32
CA GLY A 87 -8.52 -18.84 9.21
C GLY A 87 -8.19 -20.31 8.96
N GLY A 88 -7.24 -20.58 8.08
CA GLY A 88 -6.74 -21.93 7.79
C GLY A 88 -6.15 -22.63 9.01
N LEU A 89 -5.41 -21.90 9.86
CA LEU A 89 -4.88 -22.41 11.12
C LEU A 89 -5.99 -22.82 12.09
N ILE A 90 -7.05 -22.00 12.24
CA ILE A 90 -8.19 -22.33 13.10
C ILE A 90 -8.91 -23.58 12.59
N ILE A 91 -9.13 -23.67 11.27
CA ILE A 91 -9.76 -24.83 10.65
C ILE A 91 -8.89 -26.09 10.87
N TYR A 92 -7.58 -25.98 10.63
CA TYR A 92 -6.63 -27.07 10.85
C TYR A 92 -6.59 -27.51 12.32
N ALA A 93 -6.57 -26.57 13.26
CA ALA A 93 -6.58 -26.87 14.69
C ALA A 93 -7.87 -27.59 15.13
N ASN A 94 -8.98 -27.43 14.39
CA ASN A 94 -10.23 -28.14 14.65
C ASN A 94 -10.41 -29.41 13.80
N SER A 95 -9.44 -29.74 12.94
CA SER A 95 -9.50 -30.90 12.05
C SER A 95 -9.31 -32.23 12.77
N SER A 96 -9.89 -33.30 12.21
CA SER A 96 -9.72 -34.68 12.69
C SER A 96 -8.26 -35.12 12.90
N PRO A 97 -7.31 -34.90 11.96
CA PRO A 97 -5.93 -35.33 12.17
C PRO A 97 -5.24 -34.59 13.32
N TYR A 98 -5.54 -33.30 13.53
CA TYR A 98 -4.99 -32.55 14.66
C TYR A 98 -5.54 -33.06 16.00
N ARG A 99 -6.85 -33.34 16.06
CA ARG A 99 -7.49 -33.96 17.24
C ARG A 99 -6.86 -35.31 17.57
N LYS A 100 -6.58 -36.15 16.56
CA LYS A 100 -5.89 -37.44 16.76
C LYS A 100 -4.48 -37.25 17.34
N LYS A 101 -3.73 -36.25 16.88
CA LYS A 101 -2.41 -35.92 17.46
C LYS A 101 -2.51 -35.47 18.91
N ILE A 102 -3.55 -34.72 19.28
CA ILE A 102 -3.80 -34.35 20.69
C ILE A 102 -4.06 -35.62 21.50
N VAL A 103 -5.00 -36.46 21.06
CA VAL A 103 -5.32 -37.73 21.73
C VAL A 103 -4.08 -38.60 21.89
N SER A 104 -3.26 -38.74 20.85
CA SER A 104 -2.04 -39.56 20.92
C SER A 104 -1.00 -38.97 21.88
N LYS A 105 -0.83 -37.65 21.92
CA LYS A 105 0.08 -37.01 22.87
C LYS A 105 -0.35 -37.23 24.32
N PHE A 106 -1.64 -37.04 24.60
CA PHE A 106 -2.18 -37.28 25.95
C PHE A 106 -2.11 -38.76 26.31
N SER A 107 -2.50 -39.66 25.41
CA SER A 107 -2.44 -41.10 25.63
C SER A 107 -1.01 -41.58 25.91
N ASN A 108 -0.03 -41.11 25.14
CA ASN A 108 1.38 -41.43 25.36
C ASN A 108 1.92 -40.85 26.67
N GLY A 109 1.45 -39.67 27.09
CA GLY A 109 1.90 -39.01 28.32
C GLY A 109 1.29 -39.60 29.59
N THR A 110 0.02 -40.01 29.55
CA THR A 110 -0.70 -40.53 30.73
C THR A 110 -0.71 -42.06 30.81
N GLY A 111 -0.37 -42.75 29.73
CA GLY A 111 -0.54 -44.19 29.60
C GLY A 111 -2.01 -44.64 29.54
N ALA A 112 -2.95 -43.70 29.42
CA ALA A 112 -4.38 -43.98 29.33
C ALA A 112 -4.86 -43.96 27.88
N ASN A 113 -5.97 -44.63 27.61
CA ASN A 113 -6.79 -44.39 26.42
C ASN A 113 -7.63 -43.12 26.66
N VAL A 114 -7.34 -42.07 25.90
CA VAL A 114 -7.92 -40.74 26.12
C VAL A 114 -8.96 -40.42 25.04
N ARG A 115 -10.14 -39.95 25.45
CA ARG A 115 -11.22 -39.51 24.58
C ARG A 115 -11.69 -38.12 24.98
N PHE A 116 -11.70 -37.19 24.04
CA PHE A 116 -12.25 -35.86 24.23
C PHE A 116 -13.59 -35.74 23.49
N GLN A 117 -14.63 -35.27 24.18
CA GLN A 117 -15.90 -34.90 23.56
C GLN A 117 -15.98 -33.39 23.35
N GLN A 118 -16.51 -32.99 22.19
CA GLN A 118 -16.68 -31.59 21.79
C GLN A 118 -15.42 -30.73 22.00
N LEU A 119 -14.24 -31.30 21.73
CA LEU A 119 -12.99 -30.54 21.76
C LEU A 119 -13.09 -29.38 20.75
N GLN A 120 -12.83 -28.14 21.16
CA GLN A 120 -12.83 -26.98 20.28
C GLN A 120 -11.57 -26.17 20.56
N ASN A 121 -10.88 -25.80 19.48
CA ASN A 121 -9.74 -24.91 19.56
C ASN A 121 -10.15 -23.53 19.07
N SER A 122 -10.10 -22.56 19.97
CA SER A 122 -10.26 -21.14 19.66
C SER A 122 -8.88 -20.46 19.64
N PRO A 123 -8.77 -19.23 19.11
CA PRO A 123 -7.53 -18.47 19.19
C PRO A 123 -7.05 -18.19 20.63
N THR A 124 -7.98 -18.19 21.59
CA THR A 124 -7.67 -17.89 23.00
C THR A 124 -7.33 -19.13 23.82
N GLY A 125 -7.66 -20.33 23.34
CA GLY A 125 -7.37 -21.57 24.06
C GLY A 125 -8.06 -22.80 23.49
N MET A 126 -8.03 -23.87 24.28
CA MET A 126 -8.65 -25.15 23.97
C MET A 126 -9.71 -25.48 25.02
N THR A 127 -10.92 -25.79 24.58
CA THR A 127 -12.04 -26.19 25.45
C THR A 127 -12.53 -27.58 25.06
N ALA A 128 -13.02 -28.34 26.04
CA ALA A 128 -13.66 -29.63 25.80
C ALA A 128 -14.78 -29.82 26.81
N ALA A 129 -15.95 -30.28 26.37
CA ALA A 129 -17.06 -30.56 27.27
C ALA A 129 -16.75 -31.75 28.20
N GLN A 130 -16.00 -32.73 27.69
CA GLN A 130 -15.60 -33.88 28.49
C GLN A 130 -14.24 -34.43 28.05
N ALA A 131 -13.43 -34.84 29.03
CA ALA A 131 -12.26 -35.68 28.83
C ALA A 131 -12.45 -36.98 29.62
N ALA A 132 -12.49 -38.11 28.92
CA ALA A 132 -12.55 -39.44 29.50
C ALA A 132 -11.20 -40.13 29.30
N MET A 133 -10.67 -40.72 30.36
CA MET A 133 -9.40 -41.44 30.38
C MET A 133 -9.62 -42.82 30.99
N GLU A 134 -9.15 -43.87 30.31
CA GLU A 134 -9.26 -45.26 30.74
C GLU A 134 -7.87 -45.89 30.75
N TRP A 135 -7.44 -46.44 31.89
CA TRP A 135 -6.14 -47.09 32.01
C TRP A 135 -6.26 -48.61 31.85
N PRO A 136 -5.21 -49.27 31.33
CA PRO A 136 -5.17 -50.72 31.25
C PRO A 136 -5.15 -51.37 32.65
N GLU A 137 -5.54 -52.65 32.70
CA GLU A 137 -5.54 -53.43 33.94
C GLU A 137 -4.17 -53.44 34.62
N GLY A 138 -4.15 -53.38 35.95
CA GLY A 138 -2.93 -53.27 36.76
C GLY A 138 -2.56 -51.85 37.20
N ASN A 139 -3.23 -50.81 36.66
CA ASN A 139 -3.11 -49.44 37.18
C ASN A 139 -4.01 -49.18 38.40
N LEU A 140 -3.59 -48.28 39.28
CA LEU A 140 -4.33 -47.86 40.48
C LEU A 140 -5.65 -47.15 40.13
N LEU A 141 -5.64 -46.35 39.07
CA LEU A 141 -6.82 -45.67 38.56
C LEU A 141 -7.32 -46.42 37.33
N LYS A 142 -8.61 -46.78 37.29
CA LYS A 142 -9.22 -47.47 36.15
C LYS A 142 -9.80 -46.50 35.12
N SER A 143 -10.53 -45.50 35.60
CA SER A 143 -11.14 -44.49 34.75
C SER A 143 -11.19 -43.14 35.45
N LEU A 144 -11.14 -42.08 34.64
CA LEU A 144 -11.32 -40.69 35.07
C LEU A 144 -12.16 -39.97 34.02
N THR A 145 -13.20 -39.29 34.48
CA THR A 145 -14.03 -38.43 33.64
C THR A 145 -13.98 -37.01 34.19
N LEU A 146 -13.50 -36.08 33.37
CA LEU A 146 -13.46 -34.66 33.67
C LEU A 146 -14.51 -33.97 32.81
N GLN A 147 -15.33 -33.12 33.43
CA GLN A 147 -16.32 -32.28 32.75
C GLN A 147 -15.82 -30.84 32.77
N GLY A 148 -16.00 -30.13 31.66
CA GLY A 148 -15.51 -28.77 31.44
C GLY A 148 -16.60 -27.81 31.02
#